data_AF-A0A225W1A4-F1
#
_entry.id   AF-A0A225W1A4-F1
#
_cell.length_a   1.000
_cell.length_b   1.000
_cell.length_c   1.000
_cell.angle_alpha   90.00
_cell.angle_beta   90.00
_cell.angle_gamma   90.00
#
_symmetry.space_group_name_H-M   'P 1'
#
loop_
_entity.id
_entity.type
_entity.pdbx_description
1 polymer ?
#
loop_
_entity_poly.entity_id
_entity_poly.type
_entity_poly.pdbx_seq_one_letter_code
_entity_poly.pdbx_strand_id
1 'polypeptide(L)'
;MASLADVGTSVRYLSSPTTIEKRASYSELAFRLPRREFRQALRVEQSVFVEICTLIANDRIFCNASSNQQHKVHLQVAVTLERLGLYGNGSSVGKRAHSYGFGSGTVTLYSKRVVPALPWHYGEYVY
;
A
#
# COMPACT_ATOMS: atom_id res chain seq x y z
N MET A 1 -11.19 -56.07 9.32
CA MET A 1 -9.88 -55.37 9.31
C MET A 1 -10.14 -53.94 8.89
N ALA A 2 -9.73 -52.98 9.72
CA ALA A 2 -10.20 -51.59 9.72
C ALA A 2 -9.75 -50.74 8.52
N SER A 3 -10.62 -49.83 8.11
CA SER A 3 -10.43 -48.74 7.12
C SER A 3 -9.59 -47.60 7.71
N LEU A 4 -8.64 -47.05 6.95
CA LEU A 4 -7.97 -45.78 7.27
C LEU A 4 -7.67 -45.00 5.99
N ALA A 5 -8.45 -43.94 5.79
CA ALA A 5 -8.11 -42.82 4.94
C ALA A 5 -6.80 -42.19 5.44
N ASP A 6 -5.73 -42.25 4.64
CA ASP A 6 -4.50 -41.52 4.92
C ASP A 6 -4.60 -40.11 4.34
N VAL A 7 -5.10 -39.21 5.18
CA VAL A 7 -4.98 -37.76 5.04
C VAL A 7 -3.54 -37.39 5.37
N GLY A 8 -2.69 -37.32 4.34
CA GLY A 8 -1.28 -36.90 4.44
C GLY A 8 -1.07 -35.46 3.97
N THR A 9 -1.68 -34.53 4.68
CA THR A 9 -1.77 -33.08 4.49
C THR A 9 -0.51 -32.39 3.94
N SER A 10 -0.73 -31.58 2.89
CA SER A 10 0.22 -30.65 2.27
C SER A 10 0.97 -29.81 3.31
N VAL A 11 2.24 -30.13 3.51
CA VAL A 11 3.22 -29.40 4.34
C VAL A 11 3.33 -27.91 3.96
N ARG A 12 2.79 -27.49 2.80
CA ARG A 12 2.84 -26.10 2.32
C ARG A 12 2.07 -25.10 3.19
N TYR A 13 1.17 -25.55 4.07
CA TYR A 13 0.37 -24.67 4.92
C TYR A 13 0.81 -24.63 6.39
N LEU A 14 1.80 -25.45 6.79
CA LEU A 14 2.31 -25.48 8.17
C LEU A 14 3.41 -24.45 8.44
N SER A 15 3.79 -23.66 7.44
CA SER A 15 4.66 -22.51 7.68
C SER A 15 3.82 -21.42 8.34
N SER A 16 3.93 -21.29 9.67
CA SER A 16 3.51 -20.09 10.38
C SER A 16 4.00 -18.90 9.57
N PRO A 17 3.14 -17.94 9.18
CA PRO A 17 3.60 -16.73 8.52
C PRO A 17 4.71 -16.17 9.39
N THR A 18 5.94 -16.09 8.85
CA THR A 18 7.02 -15.41 9.54
C THR A 18 6.50 -14.02 9.83
N THR A 19 6.26 -13.74 11.11
CA THR A 19 5.90 -12.40 11.56
C THR A 19 7.16 -11.59 11.35
N ILE A 20 7.27 -11.00 10.16
CA ILE A 20 8.30 -10.02 9.86
C ILE A 20 8.05 -8.91 10.85
N GLU A 21 8.93 -8.78 11.85
CA GLU A 21 8.89 -7.67 12.79
C GLU A 21 8.71 -6.40 11.99
N LYS A 22 7.67 -5.63 12.33
CA LYS A 22 7.46 -4.29 11.77
C LYS A 22 8.63 -3.42 12.22
N ARG A 23 9.73 -3.46 11.46
CA ARG A 23 10.72 -2.36 11.44
C ARG A 23 9.92 -1.07 11.36
N ALA A 24 10.27 -0.10 12.22
CA ALA A 24 9.63 1.21 12.33
C ALA A 24 9.02 1.60 10.98
N SER A 25 7.70 1.61 10.93
CA SER A 25 6.98 1.46 9.66
C SER A 25 7.50 2.50 8.69
N TYR A 26 8.04 2.07 7.54
CA TYR A 26 8.55 2.99 6.50
C TYR A 26 7.49 4.04 6.10
N SER A 27 6.24 3.69 6.36
CA SER A 27 5.03 4.52 6.33
C SER A 27 5.15 5.81 7.17
N GLU A 28 5.74 5.77 8.36
CA GLU A 28 6.00 6.94 9.23
C GLU A 28 7.30 7.66 8.85
N LEU A 29 8.29 6.92 8.33
CA LEU A 29 9.57 7.49 7.93
C LEU A 29 9.48 8.30 6.63
N ALA A 30 8.62 7.90 5.70
CA ALA A 30 8.41 8.62 4.44
C ALA A 30 8.03 10.09 4.66
N PHE A 31 7.28 10.40 5.73
CA PHE A 31 6.88 11.77 6.07
C PHE A 31 7.95 12.56 6.83
N ARG A 32 9.01 11.90 7.27
CA ARG A 32 10.16 12.52 7.94
C ARG A 32 11.35 12.73 7.00
N LEU A 33 11.21 12.33 5.73
CA LEU A 33 12.26 12.52 4.73
C LEU A 33 12.47 14.03 4.46
N PRO A 34 13.73 14.48 4.31
CA PRO A 34 13.98 15.82 3.81
C PRO A 34 13.43 15.97 2.39
N ARG A 35 13.19 17.23 2.00
CA ARG A 35 12.47 17.58 0.77
C ARG A 35 13.01 16.86 -0.49
N ARG A 36 14.33 16.74 -0.60
CA ARG A 36 14.99 16.13 -1.76
C ARG A 36 14.69 14.63 -1.83
N GLU A 37 14.85 13.93 -0.73
CA GLU A 37 14.61 12.49 -0.60
C GLU A 37 13.12 12.18 -0.76
N PHE A 38 12.24 13.01 -0.18
CA PHE A 38 10.79 12.92 -0.36
C PHE A 38 10.41 13.01 -1.84
N ARG A 39 10.92 14.03 -2.53
CA ARG A 39 10.65 14.22 -3.97
C ARG A 39 11.25 13.09 -4.81
N GLN A 40 12.40 12.55 -4.44
CA GLN A 40 13.01 11.42 -5.13
C GLN A 40 12.18 10.15 -4.97
N ALA A 41 11.64 9.90 -3.78
CA ALA A 41 10.81 8.73 -3.50
C ALA A 41 9.42 8.84 -4.16
N LEU A 42 8.70 9.95 -3.89
CA LEU A 42 7.28 10.11 -4.24
C LEU A 42 7.04 10.83 -5.57
N ARG A 43 8.10 11.39 -6.18
CA ARG A 43 8.06 12.12 -7.45
C ARG A 43 7.19 13.39 -7.44
N VAL A 44 6.77 13.84 -6.26
CA VAL A 44 5.97 15.05 -6.05
C VAL A 44 6.58 15.89 -4.92
N GLU A 45 6.27 17.19 -4.92
CA GLU A 45 6.57 18.07 -3.79
C GLU A 45 5.65 17.75 -2.60
N GLN A 46 6.09 18.08 -1.38
CA GLN A 46 5.33 17.77 -0.17
C GLN A 46 3.99 18.51 -0.12
N SER A 47 3.92 19.75 -0.60
CA SER A 47 2.66 20.51 -0.69
C SER A 47 1.65 19.80 -1.61
N VAL A 48 2.08 19.43 -2.82
CA VAL A 48 1.27 18.71 -3.80
C VAL A 48 0.81 17.36 -3.24
N PHE A 49 1.68 16.67 -2.50
CA PHE A 49 1.30 15.42 -1.83
C PHE A 49 0.17 15.63 -0.82
N VAL A 50 0.25 16.68 -0.01
CA VAL A 50 -0.81 17.01 0.97
C VAL A 50 -2.10 17.35 0.23
N GLU A 51 -2.04 18.16 -0.82
CA GLU A 51 -3.21 18.51 -1.65
C GLU A 51 -3.88 17.26 -2.24
N ILE A 52 -3.10 16.33 -2.81
CA ILE A 52 -3.60 15.05 -3.32
C ILE A 52 -4.30 14.26 -2.21
N CYS A 53 -3.68 14.17 -1.03
CA CYS A 53 -4.25 13.44 0.09
C CYS A 53 -5.56 14.06 0.57
N THR A 54 -5.64 15.39 0.65
CA THR A 54 -6.86 16.10 1.06
C THR A 54 -7.97 15.96 0.01
N LEU A 55 -7.62 15.98 -1.27
CA LEU A 55 -8.55 15.87 -2.39
C LEU A 55 -9.29 14.53 -2.35
N ILE A 56 -8.54 13.43 -2.23
CA ILE A 56 -9.13 12.09 -2.29
C ILE A 56 -9.61 11.56 -0.93
N ALA A 57 -9.35 12.25 0.18
CA ALA A 57 -9.64 11.76 1.52
C ALA A 57 -11.13 11.46 1.76
N ASN A 58 -12.01 12.22 1.11
CA ASN A 58 -13.46 12.10 1.25
C ASN A 58 -14.09 11.09 0.25
N ASP A 59 -13.29 10.45 -0.60
CA ASP A 59 -13.79 9.45 -1.52
C ASP A 59 -14.21 8.19 -0.75
N ARG A 60 -15.39 7.66 -1.11
CA ARG A 60 -15.98 6.43 -0.53
C ARG A 60 -15.02 5.24 -0.60
N ILE A 61 -14.07 5.23 -1.54
CA ILE A 61 -13.05 4.18 -1.65
C ILE A 61 -12.14 4.11 -0.41
N PHE A 62 -11.92 5.25 0.27
CA PHE A 62 -11.10 5.36 1.48
C PHE A 62 -11.92 5.37 2.77
N CYS A 63 -13.24 5.43 2.68
CA CYS A 63 -14.13 5.24 3.81
C CYS A 63 -14.60 3.77 3.84
N ASN A 64 -14.65 3.16 5.03
CA ASN A 64 -15.28 1.86 5.19
C ASN A 64 -16.26 1.90 6.35
N ALA A 65 -17.45 1.34 6.16
CA ALA A 65 -18.42 1.14 7.22
C ALA A 65 -18.12 -0.13 8.06
N SER A 66 -16.97 -0.78 7.84
CA SER A 66 -16.54 -1.96 8.59
C SER A 66 -15.91 -1.60 9.93
N SER A 67 -15.99 -2.54 10.89
CA SER A 67 -15.25 -2.52 12.15
C SER A 67 -13.73 -2.59 11.97
N ASN A 68 -13.24 -3.04 10.81
CA ASN A 68 -11.82 -3.07 10.50
C ASN A 68 -11.36 -1.71 9.98
N GLN A 69 -10.53 -1.05 10.78
CA GLN A 69 -9.97 0.26 10.45
C GLN A 69 -9.11 0.17 9.16
N GLN A 70 -9.46 0.96 8.15
CA GLN A 70 -8.60 1.12 6.98
C GLN A 70 -7.33 1.90 7.33
N HIS A 71 -6.26 1.66 6.57
CA HIS A 71 -5.04 2.44 6.71
C HIS A 71 -5.26 3.89 6.25
N LYS A 72 -4.52 4.83 6.86
CA LYS A 72 -4.62 6.26 6.56
C LYS A 72 -4.38 6.54 5.07
N VAL A 73 -5.14 7.46 4.50
CA VAL A 73 -5.13 7.80 3.06
C VAL A 73 -3.73 8.13 2.56
N HIS A 74 -2.99 8.98 3.30
CA HIS A 74 -1.63 9.36 2.95
C HIS A 74 -0.68 8.16 2.81
N LEU A 75 -0.88 7.08 3.56
CA LEU A 75 -0.07 5.87 3.41
C LEU A 75 -0.36 5.14 2.11
N GLN A 76 -1.64 5.04 1.76
CA GLN A 76 -2.05 4.40 0.51
C GLN A 76 -1.52 5.19 -0.69
N VAL A 77 -1.57 6.53 -0.63
CA VAL A 77 -1.02 7.43 -1.64
C VAL A 77 0.50 7.30 -1.74
N ALA A 78 1.22 7.38 -0.61
CA ALA A 78 2.67 7.32 -0.60
C ALA A 78 3.21 6.01 -1.21
N VAL A 79 2.67 4.87 -0.77
CA VAL A 79 3.05 3.55 -1.29
C VAL A 79 2.78 3.45 -2.79
N THR A 80 1.66 4.01 -3.25
CA THR A 80 1.27 3.99 -4.66
C THR A 80 2.19 4.87 -5.51
N LEU A 81 2.43 6.11 -5.11
CA LEU A 81 3.29 7.04 -5.86
C LEU A 81 4.73 6.52 -5.97
N GLU A 82 5.28 6.01 -4.87
CA GLU A 82 6.63 5.47 -4.90
C GLU A 82 6.72 4.19 -5.74
N ARG A 83 5.66 3.38 -5.78
CA ARG A 83 5.57 2.24 -6.70
C ARG A 83 5.54 2.68 -8.17
N LEU A 84 4.80 3.74 -8.49
CA LEU A 84 4.71 4.30 -9.84
C LEU A 84 5.98 5.04 -10.27
N GLY A 85 6.72 5.59 -9.31
CA GLY A 85 7.99 6.28 -9.53
C GLY A 85 9.20 5.36 -9.71
N LEU A 86 9.02 4.04 -9.62
CA LEU A 86 10.06 3.03 -9.79
C LEU A 86 9.82 2.21 -11.07
N TYR A 87 10.88 1.96 -11.83
CA TYR A 87 10.83 1.18 -13.06
C TYR A 87 11.33 -0.26 -12.87
N GLY A 88 10.79 -1.19 -13.66
CA GLY A 88 11.21 -2.60 -13.69
C GLY A 88 11.12 -3.28 -12.32
N ASN A 89 12.20 -3.93 -11.91
CA ASN A 89 12.28 -4.68 -10.65
C ASN A 89 12.12 -3.82 -9.38
N GLY A 90 12.24 -2.49 -9.50
CA GLY A 90 11.99 -1.55 -8.40
C GLY A 90 10.51 -1.44 -8.02
N SER A 91 9.60 -1.65 -8.97
CA SER A 91 8.14 -1.60 -8.75
C SER A 91 7.56 -2.91 -8.15
N SER A 92 8.43 -3.88 -7.83
CA SER A 92 8.01 -5.19 -7.34
C SER A 92 7.17 -5.11 -6.07
N VAL A 93 5.93 -5.59 -6.16
CA VAL A 93 4.96 -5.60 -5.06
C VAL A 93 5.52 -6.30 -3.82
N GLY A 94 6.21 -7.43 -4.00
CA GLY A 94 6.79 -8.21 -2.90
C GLY A 94 7.90 -7.46 -2.17
N LYS A 95 8.81 -6.81 -2.91
CA LYS A 95 9.90 -6.00 -2.32
C LYS A 95 9.35 -4.81 -1.54
N ARG A 96 8.33 -4.15 -2.08
CA ARG A 96 7.66 -3.03 -1.44
C ARG A 96 6.94 -3.50 -0.18
N ALA A 97 6.12 -4.54 -0.28
CA ALA A 97 5.42 -5.14 0.85
C ALA A 97 6.36 -5.46 2.03
N HIS A 98 7.49 -6.11 1.76
CA HIS A 98 8.52 -6.38 2.77
C HIS A 98 9.12 -5.09 3.36
N SER A 99 9.37 -4.07 2.54
CA SER A 99 9.97 -2.80 3.00
C SER A 99 9.05 -2.00 3.93
N TYR A 100 7.72 -2.04 3.72
CA TYR A 100 6.74 -1.37 4.60
C TYR A 100 6.22 -2.24 5.75
N GLY A 101 6.52 -3.54 5.75
CA GLY A 101 5.89 -4.50 6.65
C GLY A 101 4.41 -4.73 6.33
N PHE A 102 4.02 -4.63 5.06
CA PHE A 102 2.67 -4.90 4.56
C PHE A 102 2.62 -6.24 3.82
N GLY A 103 1.41 -6.79 3.64
CA GLY A 103 1.21 -7.89 2.71
C GLY A 103 1.32 -7.42 1.25
N SER A 104 1.78 -8.28 0.35
CA SER A 104 1.82 -7.98 -1.10
C SER A 104 0.44 -7.60 -1.65
N GLY A 105 -0.61 -8.28 -1.19
CA GLY A 105 -2.00 -7.93 -1.49
C GLY A 105 -2.38 -6.52 -1.06
N THR A 106 -1.83 -6.03 0.05
CA THR A 106 -2.10 -4.69 0.59
C THR A 106 -1.52 -3.59 -0.30
N VAL A 107 -0.28 -3.75 -0.77
CA VAL A 107 0.34 -2.80 -1.72
C VAL A 107 -0.46 -2.73 -3.02
N THR A 108 -0.95 -3.89 -3.50
CA THR A 108 -1.79 -3.95 -4.70
C THR A 108 -3.14 -3.29 -4.46
N LEU A 109 -3.75 -3.51 -3.28
CA LEU A 109 -5.00 -2.89 -2.89
C LEU A 109 -4.90 -1.36 -2.86
N TYR A 110 -3.81 -0.81 -2.31
CA TYR A 110 -3.61 0.65 -2.30
C TYR A 110 -3.53 1.22 -3.71
N SER A 111 -2.78 0.58 -4.62
CA SER A 111 -2.71 1.01 -6.01
C SER A 111 -4.08 0.96 -6.70
N LYS A 112 -4.87 -0.09 -6.45
CA LYS A 112 -6.23 -0.21 -7.00
C LYS A 112 -7.19 0.87 -6.52
N ARG A 113 -6.93 1.49 -5.36
CA ARG A 113 -7.75 2.57 -4.80
C ARG A 113 -7.31 3.94 -5.30
N VAL A 114 -6.01 4.21 -5.22
CA VAL A 114 -5.43 5.54 -5.51
C VAL A 114 -5.41 5.83 -7.01
N VAL A 115 -5.03 4.86 -7.85
CA VAL A 115 -4.92 5.07 -9.31
C VAL A 115 -6.23 5.55 -9.93
N PRO A 116 -7.41 4.96 -9.65
CA PRO A 116 -8.66 5.49 -10.16
C PRO A 116 -9.07 6.77 -9.44
N ALA A 117 -8.89 6.90 -8.12
CA ALA A 117 -9.32 8.08 -7.37
C ALA A 117 -8.75 9.41 -7.94
N LEU A 118 -7.49 9.42 -8.37
CA LEU A 118 -6.87 10.64 -8.90
C LEU A 118 -7.62 11.26 -10.11
N PRO A 119 -7.88 10.54 -11.22
CA PRO A 119 -8.61 11.10 -12.35
C PRO A 119 -10.07 11.42 -12.07
N TRP A 120 -10.76 10.71 -11.15
CA TRP A 120 -12.14 11.05 -10.77
C TRP A 120 -12.24 12.48 -10.22
N HIS A 121 -11.27 12.88 -9.41
CA HIS A 121 -11.22 14.23 -8.84
C HIS A 121 -10.56 15.25 -9.78
N TYR A 122 -9.64 14.83 -10.67
CA TYR A 122 -9.05 15.74 -11.67
C TYR A 122 -10.07 16.18 -12.73
N GLY A 123 -11.03 15.33 -13.08
CA GLY A 123 -12.10 15.68 -14.03
C GLY A 123 -12.98 16.84 -13.57
N GLU A 124 -13.04 17.11 -12.27
CA GLU A 124 -13.80 18.21 -11.67
C GLU A 124 -13.13 19.58 -11.83
N TYR A 125 -11.80 19.63 -12.04
CA TYR A 125 -11.04 20.87 -12.18
C TYR A 125 -10.85 21.34 -13.63
N VAL A 126 -11.20 20.52 -14.63
CA VAL A 126 -10.90 20.77 -16.06
C VAL A 126 -12.13 21.26 -16.84
N TYR A 127 -13.26 21.55 -16.17
CA TYR A 127 -14.46 22.11 -16.79
C TYR A 127 -14.96 23.36 -16.07
#